data_AF-A0A7C8ZY55-F1
#
_entry.id   AF-A0A7C8ZY55-F1
#
_cell.length_a   1.000
_cell.length_b   1.000
_cell.length_c   1.000
_cell.angle_alpha   90.00
_cell.angle_beta   90.00
_cell.angle_gamma   90.00
#
_symmetry.space_group_name_H-M   'P 1'
#
loop_
_entity.id
_entity.type
_entity.pdbx_description
1 polymer ?
#
loop_
_entity_poly.entity_id
_entity_poly.type
_entity_poly.pdbx_seq_one_letter_code
_entity_poly.pdbx_strand_id
1 'polypeptide(L)'
;HGALYSICWSRVVLDEAHTIKNSKSQISMAAAALTADCRWCLTGTPIQNNLEDIYSLLRFLKVEPWGNWAWWNKLIQKPFEEGDERGLKLVQSILRPIMLRRTKHSVDREGRPILVLPPANVQVIYCELTEAERDFYEALFKKSKVKFDKFVAEGRVLHNYASILELLLRLRQCCDHPFLVMSRGDTQDFADLDKLAKRFLRGGRSSAEAKVVPSRAYIQEVVEELRKGVRSEERR
;
A
#
# COMPACT_ATOMS: atom_id res chain seq x y z
N HIS A 1 -26.61 12.17 18.36
CA HIS A 1 -25.74 12.88 17.40
C HIS A 1 -24.62 13.56 18.17
N GLY A 2 -23.37 13.43 17.73
CA GLY A 2 -22.20 13.97 18.44
C GLY A 2 -22.13 15.50 18.40
N ALA A 3 -21.45 16.12 19.38
CA ALA A 3 -21.41 17.57 19.59
C ALA A 3 -20.94 18.39 18.37
N LEU A 4 -20.14 17.80 17.47
CA LEU A 4 -19.66 18.49 16.26
C LEU A 4 -20.76 18.70 15.20
N TYR A 5 -21.85 17.92 15.23
CA TYR A 5 -22.95 18.00 14.26
C TYR A 5 -24.03 19.00 14.66
N SER A 6 -24.07 19.45 15.92
CA SER A 6 -25.01 20.48 16.40
C SER A 6 -24.51 21.91 16.16
N ILE A 7 -23.27 22.05 15.68
CA ILE A 7 -22.63 23.34 15.42
C ILE A 7 -22.72 23.64 13.92
N CYS A 8 -23.15 24.85 13.56
CA CYS A 8 -22.98 25.37 12.21
C CYS A 8 -21.60 26.03 12.11
N TRP A 9 -20.71 25.42 11.35
CA TRP A 9 -19.33 25.92 11.20
C TRP A 9 -19.26 26.98 10.11
N SER A 10 -18.58 28.10 10.37
CA SER A 10 -18.30 29.05 9.28
C SER A 10 -17.41 28.41 8.20
N ARG A 11 -16.48 27.53 8.60
CA ARG A 11 -15.59 26.83 7.66
C ARG A 11 -15.18 25.45 8.17
N VAL A 12 -15.12 24.48 7.26
CA VAL A 12 -14.48 23.17 7.48
C VAL A 12 -13.40 22.97 6.41
N VAL A 13 -12.20 22.60 6.86
CA VAL A 13 -11.04 22.33 5.99
C VAL A 13 -10.60 20.89 6.24
N LEU A 14 -10.55 20.09 5.18
CA LEU A 14 -9.95 18.76 5.20
C LEU A 14 -8.52 18.87 4.68
N ASP A 15 -7.55 18.63 5.54
CA ASP A 15 -6.18 18.37 5.12
C ASP A 15 -6.02 16.90 4.75
N GLU A 16 -5.16 16.63 3.75
CA GLU A 16 -5.07 15.34 3.07
C GLU A 16 -6.44 14.74 2.73
N ALA A 17 -7.26 15.54 2.04
CA ALA A 17 -8.66 15.23 1.74
C ALA A 17 -8.87 13.90 0.97
N HIS A 18 -7.81 13.34 0.37
CA HIS A 18 -7.85 11.99 -0.19
C HIS A 18 -8.19 10.91 0.86
N THR A 19 -8.09 11.21 2.15
CA THR A 19 -8.54 10.34 3.26
C THR A 19 -10.03 9.97 3.16
N ILE A 20 -10.88 10.84 2.59
CA ILE A 20 -12.33 10.57 2.44
C ILE A 20 -12.71 9.92 1.11
N LYS A 21 -11.73 9.44 0.32
CA LYS A 21 -11.94 8.93 -1.05
C LYS A 21 -13.01 7.84 -1.17
N ASN A 22 -13.15 7.00 -0.14
CA ASN A 22 -14.23 6.02 -0.09
C ASN A 22 -15.52 6.67 0.41
N SER A 23 -16.43 6.94 -0.51
CA SER A 23 -17.72 7.60 -0.28
C SER A 23 -18.62 6.89 0.76
N LYS A 24 -18.43 5.57 0.90
CA LYS A 24 -19.19 4.69 1.81
C LYS A 24 -18.55 4.54 3.19
N SER A 25 -17.34 5.07 3.38
CA SER A 25 -16.65 4.99 4.67
C SER A 25 -17.34 5.87 5.72
N GLN A 26 -17.29 5.44 6.99
CA GLN A 26 -17.84 6.22 8.10
C GLN A 26 -17.21 7.62 8.18
N ILE A 27 -15.90 7.72 7.90
CA ILE A 27 -15.16 8.99 7.92
C ILE A 27 -15.69 9.93 6.83
N SER A 28 -15.86 9.44 5.59
CA SER A 28 -16.41 10.26 4.50
C SER A 28 -17.84 10.72 4.77
N MET A 29 -18.70 9.81 5.27
CA MET A 29 -20.07 10.15 5.65
C MET A 29 -20.12 11.16 6.79
N ALA A 30 -19.29 10.99 7.82
CA ALA A 30 -19.18 11.90 8.96
C ALA A 30 -18.73 13.30 8.52
N ALA A 31 -17.65 13.40 7.74
CA ALA A 31 -17.13 14.67 7.25
C ALA A 31 -18.15 15.41 6.38
N ALA A 32 -18.85 14.71 5.49
CA ALA A 32 -19.87 15.30 4.62
C ALA A 32 -21.16 15.71 5.36
N ALA A 33 -21.41 15.18 6.56
CA ALA A 33 -22.57 15.49 7.39
C ALA A 33 -22.38 16.69 8.32
N LEU A 34 -21.15 17.19 8.51
CA LEU A 34 -20.92 18.46 9.22
C LEU A 34 -21.64 19.60 8.48
N THR A 35 -22.30 20.49 9.21
CA THR A 35 -22.93 21.69 8.65
C THR A 35 -21.92 22.82 8.59
N ALA A 36 -21.71 23.40 7.39
CA ALA A 36 -20.76 24.50 7.23
C ALA A 36 -21.06 25.39 6.03
N ASP A 37 -20.76 26.69 6.15
CA ASP A 37 -20.92 27.68 5.08
C ASP A 37 -19.83 27.54 4.01
N CYS A 38 -18.57 27.39 4.44
CA CYS A 38 -17.41 27.23 3.56
C CYS A 38 -16.74 25.87 3.74
N ARG A 39 -16.34 25.23 2.64
CA ARG A 39 -15.68 23.92 2.67
C ARG A 39 -14.46 23.90 1.77
N TRP A 40 -13.37 23.35 2.28
CA TRP A 40 -12.10 23.26 1.56
C TRP A 40 -11.52 21.86 1.64
N CYS A 41 -11.00 21.37 0.51
CA CYS A 41 -10.20 20.16 0.42
C CYS A 41 -8.77 20.55 0.07
N LEU A 42 -7.82 20.23 0.94
CA LEU A 42 -6.39 20.36 0.70
C LEU A 42 -5.84 18.96 0.47
N THR A 43 -5.26 18.71 -0.70
CA THR A 43 -4.62 17.43 -1.01
C THR A 43 -3.67 17.60 -2.20
N GLY A 44 -2.48 17.01 -2.10
CA GLY A 44 -1.54 16.92 -3.22
C GLY A 44 -1.97 15.88 -4.27
N THR A 45 -2.80 14.92 -3.89
CA THR A 45 -3.21 13.77 -4.70
C THR A 45 -4.73 13.57 -4.64
N PRO A 46 -5.54 14.41 -5.32
CA PRO A 46 -7.00 14.33 -5.26
C PRO A 46 -7.58 13.05 -5.89
N ILE A 47 -6.81 12.39 -6.76
CA ILE A 47 -7.14 11.10 -7.38
C ILE A 47 -6.00 10.15 -7.05
N GLN A 48 -6.29 9.00 -6.47
CA GLN A 48 -5.29 7.97 -6.19
C GLN A 48 -5.55 6.72 -7.01
N ASN A 49 -6.76 6.18 -6.90
CA ASN A 49 -7.07 4.86 -7.43
C ASN A 49 -8.11 4.94 -8.54
N ASN A 50 -9.22 5.63 -8.30
CA ASN A 50 -10.41 5.59 -9.16
C ASN A 50 -11.02 6.98 -9.34
N LEU A 51 -11.81 7.15 -10.40
CA LEU A 51 -12.54 8.40 -10.68
C LEU A 51 -13.54 8.77 -9.55
N GLU A 52 -14.07 7.76 -8.85
CA GLU A 52 -14.94 7.93 -7.67
C GLU A 52 -14.28 8.75 -6.53
N ASP A 53 -12.94 8.79 -6.47
CA ASP A 53 -12.22 9.60 -5.48
C ASP A 53 -12.67 11.08 -5.57
N ILE A 54 -12.97 11.58 -6.77
CA ILE A 54 -13.47 12.94 -7.02
C ILE A 54 -14.91 13.12 -6.50
N TYR A 55 -15.78 12.13 -6.68
CA TYR A 55 -17.15 12.19 -6.20
C TYR A 55 -17.21 12.43 -4.69
N SER A 56 -16.38 11.73 -3.93
CA SER A 56 -16.29 11.91 -2.47
C SER A 56 -15.92 13.34 -2.09
N LEU A 57 -15.01 13.98 -2.83
CA LEU A 57 -14.64 15.37 -2.64
C LEU A 57 -15.78 16.34 -3.00
N LEU A 58 -16.43 16.14 -4.16
CA LEU A 58 -17.55 16.97 -4.61
C LEU A 58 -18.76 16.89 -3.66
N ARG A 59 -19.04 15.69 -3.14
CA ARG A 59 -20.05 15.45 -2.10
C ARG A 59 -19.73 16.21 -0.81
N PHE A 60 -18.48 16.16 -0.36
CA PHE A 60 -18.06 16.92 0.82
C PHE A 60 -18.22 18.42 0.57
N LEU A 61 -17.75 18.93 -0.58
CA LEU A 61 -17.82 20.33 -0.98
C LEU A 61 -19.25 20.83 -1.28
N LYS A 62 -20.25 19.93 -1.33
CA LYS A 62 -21.67 20.23 -1.66
C LYS A 62 -21.84 20.87 -3.04
N VAL A 63 -21.09 20.41 -4.04
CA VAL A 63 -21.20 20.91 -5.42
C VAL A 63 -22.38 20.23 -6.11
N GLU A 64 -23.49 20.93 -6.28
CA GLU A 64 -24.67 20.41 -6.99
C GLU A 64 -24.53 20.49 -8.52
N PRO A 65 -25.07 19.53 -9.29
CA PRO A 65 -25.70 18.28 -8.88
C PRO A 65 -24.69 17.14 -8.56
N TRP A 66 -23.39 17.42 -8.61
CA TRP A 66 -22.31 16.43 -8.64
C TRP A 66 -22.04 15.73 -7.30
N GLY A 67 -22.52 16.30 -6.19
CA GLY A 67 -22.54 15.65 -4.88
C GLY A 67 -23.59 14.55 -4.74
N ASN A 68 -24.45 14.36 -5.74
CA ASN A 68 -25.46 13.31 -5.80
C ASN A 68 -24.98 12.12 -6.65
N TRP A 69 -24.97 10.93 -6.04
CA TRP A 69 -24.51 9.71 -6.71
C TRP A 69 -25.28 9.37 -7.99
N ALA A 70 -26.59 9.59 -8.05
CA ALA A 70 -27.37 9.23 -9.23
C ALA A 70 -26.95 10.05 -10.46
N TRP A 71 -26.69 11.35 -10.27
CA TRP A 71 -26.18 12.24 -11.31
C TRP A 71 -24.74 11.90 -11.69
N TRP A 72 -23.87 11.72 -10.69
CA TRP A 72 -22.48 11.29 -10.92
C TRP A 72 -22.42 9.98 -11.71
N ASN A 73 -23.17 8.98 -11.27
CA ASN A 73 -23.14 7.65 -11.87
C ASN A 73 -23.63 7.65 -13.32
N LYS A 74 -24.72 8.39 -13.59
CA LYS A 74 -25.33 8.47 -14.92
C LYS A 74 -24.47 9.23 -15.93
N LEU A 75 -23.88 10.36 -15.53
CA LEU A 75 -23.23 11.29 -16.47
C LEU A 75 -21.70 11.19 -16.49
N ILE A 76 -21.08 10.59 -15.46
CA ILE A 76 -19.62 10.55 -15.31
C ILE A 76 -19.14 9.11 -15.18
N GLN A 77 -19.59 8.37 -14.15
CA GLN A 77 -19.06 7.04 -13.84
C GLN A 77 -19.31 6.03 -14.97
N LYS A 78 -20.58 5.84 -15.37
CA LYS A 78 -20.94 4.87 -16.42
C LYS A 78 -20.32 5.20 -17.78
N PRO A 79 -20.41 6.44 -18.30
CA PRO A 79 -19.72 6.79 -19.54
C PRO A 79 -18.21 6.52 -19.47
N PHE A 80 -17.57 6.83 -18.34
CA PHE A 80 -16.15 6.56 -18.17
C PHE A 80 -15.82 5.06 -18.19
N GLU A 81 -16.61 4.22 -17.50
CA GLU A 81 -16.46 2.76 -17.51
C GLU A 81 -16.72 2.14 -18.88
N GLU A 82 -17.60 2.74 -19.68
CA GLU A 82 -17.91 2.37 -21.06
C GLU A 82 -16.86 2.88 -22.07
N GLY A 83 -15.83 3.60 -21.62
CA GLY A 83 -14.75 4.14 -22.46
C GLY A 83 -15.09 5.45 -23.18
N ASP A 84 -16.17 6.12 -22.79
CA ASP A 84 -16.61 7.38 -23.35
C ASP A 84 -15.92 8.58 -22.68
N GLU A 85 -15.17 9.35 -23.48
CA GLU A 85 -14.45 10.54 -23.02
C GLU A 85 -15.35 11.66 -22.48
N ARG A 86 -16.65 11.66 -22.77
CA ARG A 86 -17.59 12.68 -22.28
C ARG A 86 -17.59 12.78 -20.76
N GLY A 87 -17.47 11.65 -20.06
CA GLY A 87 -17.40 11.63 -18.58
C GLY A 87 -16.19 12.41 -18.05
N LEU A 88 -15.02 12.21 -18.66
CA LEU A 88 -13.78 12.89 -18.24
C LEU A 88 -13.80 14.39 -18.57
N LYS A 89 -14.29 14.77 -19.76
CA LYS A 89 -14.43 16.18 -20.17
C LYS A 89 -15.38 16.93 -19.24
N LEU A 90 -16.44 16.26 -18.79
CA LEU A 90 -17.39 16.81 -17.83
C LEU A 90 -16.71 17.04 -16.46
N VAL A 91 -15.98 16.06 -15.94
CA VAL A 91 -15.19 16.21 -14.71
C VAL A 91 -14.22 17.39 -14.79
N GLN A 92 -13.47 17.51 -15.88
CA GLN A 92 -12.55 18.65 -16.07
C GLN A 92 -13.29 19.99 -16.06
N SER A 93 -14.47 20.07 -16.68
CA SER A 93 -15.30 21.27 -16.70
C SER A 93 -15.83 21.65 -15.32
N ILE A 94 -16.23 20.65 -14.51
CA ILE A 94 -16.68 20.83 -13.12
C ILE A 94 -15.54 21.31 -12.24
N LEU A 95 -14.36 20.72 -12.39
CA LEU A 95 -13.21 21.02 -11.54
C LEU A 95 -12.58 22.37 -11.87
N ARG A 96 -12.60 22.82 -13.13
CA ARG A 96 -11.97 24.07 -13.57
C ARG A 96 -12.31 25.31 -12.71
N PRO A 97 -13.57 25.59 -12.33
CA PRO A 97 -13.91 26.74 -11.49
C PRO A 97 -13.64 26.54 -9.99
N ILE A 98 -13.55 25.30 -9.49
CA ILE A 98 -13.47 25.01 -8.05
C ILE A 98 -12.10 24.49 -7.59
N MET A 99 -11.25 24.08 -8.52
CA MET A 99 -9.93 23.50 -8.23
C MET A 99 -8.83 24.49 -8.63
N LEU A 100 -7.98 24.81 -7.67
CA LEU A 100 -6.68 25.44 -7.94
C LEU A 100 -5.59 24.39 -7.81
N ARG A 101 -4.94 24.04 -8.92
CA ARG A 101 -3.79 23.13 -8.94
C ARG A 101 -2.58 23.80 -9.56
N ARG A 102 -1.48 23.85 -8.82
CA ARG A 102 -0.16 24.29 -9.30
C ARG A 102 0.79 23.09 -9.28
N THR A 103 1.70 23.04 -10.25
CA THR A 103 2.75 22.04 -10.34
C THR A 103 4.11 22.71 -10.11
N LYS A 104 5.17 21.92 -9.97
CA LYS A 104 6.56 22.43 -9.87
C LYS A 104 6.99 23.24 -11.11
N HIS A 105 6.28 23.08 -12.23
CA HIS A 105 6.52 23.79 -13.48
C HIS A 105 5.55 24.96 -13.72
N SER A 106 4.68 25.28 -12.75
CA SER A 106 3.78 26.42 -12.88
C SER A 106 4.55 27.74 -12.86
N VAL A 107 4.11 28.67 -13.70
CA VAL A 107 4.67 30.01 -13.84
C VAL A 107 3.71 31.07 -13.29
N ASP A 108 4.25 32.21 -12.88
CA ASP A 108 3.47 33.39 -12.52
C ASP A 108 2.94 34.11 -13.80
N ARG A 109 2.31 35.27 -13.62
CA ARG A 109 1.73 36.05 -14.72
C ARG A 109 2.80 36.62 -15.65
N GLU A 110 4.01 36.78 -15.13
CA GLU A 110 5.18 37.34 -15.79
C GLU A 110 6.05 36.24 -16.46
N GLY A 111 5.61 34.97 -16.39
CA GLY A 111 6.30 33.83 -16.99
C GLY A 111 7.45 33.26 -16.16
N ARG A 112 7.64 33.72 -14.91
CA ARG A 112 8.68 33.22 -14.01
C ARG A 112 8.20 31.97 -13.29
N PRO A 113 9.04 30.93 -13.13
CA PRO A 113 8.68 29.76 -12.34
C PRO A 113 8.28 30.14 -10.91
N ILE A 114 7.12 29.66 -10.45
CA ILE A 114 6.65 29.90 -9.07
C ILE A 114 7.60 29.22 -8.05
N LEU A 115 8.27 28.15 -8.48
CA LEU A 115 9.18 27.38 -7.64
C LEU A 115 10.45 27.04 -8.43
N VAL A 116 11.60 27.46 -7.92
CA VAL A 116 12.92 27.07 -8.45
C VAL A 116 13.49 26.01 -7.52
N LEU A 117 13.54 24.76 -7.99
CA LEU A 117 14.12 23.65 -7.26
C LEU A 117 15.46 23.25 -7.86
N PRO A 118 16.45 22.85 -7.04
CA PRO A 118 17.64 22.19 -7.55
C PRO A 118 17.25 20.86 -8.24
N PRO A 119 18.07 20.37 -9.19
CA PRO A 119 17.81 19.08 -9.82
C PRO A 119 17.79 17.96 -8.78
N ALA A 120 16.81 17.06 -8.90
CA ALA A 120 16.75 15.86 -8.07
C ALA A 120 17.81 14.86 -8.54
N ASN A 121 18.70 14.44 -7.65
CA ASN A 121 19.65 13.36 -7.91
C ASN A 121 19.08 12.06 -7.36
N VAL A 122 18.68 11.15 -8.26
CA VAL A 122 18.14 9.83 -7.91
C VAL A 122 19.21 8.79 -8.22
N GLN A 123 19.66 8.08 -7.19
CA GLN A 123 20.64 7.01 -7.32
C GLN A 123 20.00 5.69 -6.89
N VAL A 124 20.03 4.70 -7.78
CA VAL A 124 19.58 3.34 -7.48
C VAL A 124 20.79 2.54 -7.05
N ILE A 125 20.83 2.16 -5.78
CA ILE A 125 21.89 1.32 -5.21
C ILE A 125 21.34 -0.10 -5.10
N TYR A 126 21.91 -1.01 -5.88
CA TYR A 126 21.57 -2.43 -5.80
C TYR A 126 22.34 -3.05 -4.64
N CYS A 127 21.61 -3.60 -3.68
CA CYS A 127 22.18 -4.32 -2.56
C CYS A 127 22.21 -5.82 -2.86
N GLU A 128 23.33 -6.48 -2.60
CA GLU A 128 23.42 -7.92 -2.65
C GLU A 128 23.09 -8.50 -1.28
N LEU A 129 22.19 -9.50 -1.24
CA LEU A 129 21.95 -10.26 -0.03
C LEU A 129 23.20 -11.06 0.34
N THR A 130 23.56 -11.04 1.62
CA THR A 130 24.55 -11.95 2.18
C THR A 130 24.11 -13.40 2.01
N GLU A 131 25.05 -14.36 2.13
CA GLU A 131 24.73 -15.79 2.04
C GLU A 131 23.61 -16.19 3.02
N ALA A 132 23.69 -15.73 4.27
CA ALA A 132 22.69 -16.02 5.29
C ALA A 132 21.32 -15.39 5.01
N GLU A 133 21.27 -14.16 4.48
CA GLU A 133 20.02 -13.51 4.09
C GLU A 133 19.40 -14.18 2.86
N ARG A 134 20.24 -14.62 1.92
CA ARG A 134 19.82 -15.36 0.73
C ARG A 134 19.24 -16.71 1.09
N ASP A 135 19.89 -17.46 1.97
CA ASP A 135 19.39 -18.74 2.46
C ASP A 135 18.03 -18.58 3.14
N PHE A 136 17.89 -17.55 3.99
CA PHE A 136 16.64 -17.25 4.66
C PHE A 136 15.54 -16.84 3.66
N TYR A 137 15.86 -15.96 2.71
CA TYR A 137 14.93 -15.54 1.66
C TYR A 137 14.49 -16.71 0.79
N GLU A 138 15.40 -17.58 0.36
CA GLU A 138 15.08 -18.76 -0.43
C GLU A 138 14.19 -19.76 0.33
N ALA A 139 14.47 -19.97 1.62
CA ALA A 139 13.63 -20.82 2.46
C ALA A 139 12.20 -20.26 2.55
N LEU A 140 12.06 -18.95 2.78
CA LEU A 140 10.77 -18.27 2.81
C LEU A 140 10.06 -18.31 1.45
N PHE A 141 10.79 -18.13 0.35
CA PHE A 141 10.28 -18.19 -1.00
C PHE A 141 9.76 -19.59 -1.35
N LYS A 142 10.53 -20.64 -1.08
CA LYS A 142 10.11 -22.04 -1.32
C LYS A 142 8.83 -22.36 -0.56
N LYS A 143 8.76 -21.96 0.72
CA LYS A 143 7.56 -22.14 1.55
C LYS A 143 6.35 -21.39 1.01
N SER A 144 6.55 -20.13 0.60
CA SER A 144 5.49 -19.30 0.02
C SER A 144 5.01 -19.86 -1.32
N LYS A 145 5.92 -20.39 -2.13
CA LYS A 145 5.61 -21.00 -3.43
C LYS A 145 4.76 -22.25 -3.28
N VAL A 146 5.07 -23.14 -2.34
CA VAL A 146 4.24 -24.34 -2.07
C VAL A 146 2.80 -23.94 -1.70
N LYS A 147 2.62 -22.94 -0.83
CA LYS A 147 1.28 -22.41 -0.49
C LYS A 147 0.57 -21.82 -1.71
N PHE A 148 1.29 -21.08 -2.54
CA PHE A 148 0.74 -20.51 -3.78
C PHE A 148 0.32 -21.59 -4.78
N ASP A 149 1.18 -22.57 -5.04
CA ASP A 149 0.93 -23.67 -5.98
C ASP A 149 -0.30 -24.50 -5.54
N LYS A 150 -0.51 -24.67 -4.23
CA LYS A 150 -1.75 -25.25 -3.68
C LYS A 150 -2.99 -24.45 -4.07
N PHE A 151 -2.96 -23.12 -3.94
CA PHE A 151 -4.09 -22.27 -4.34
C PHE A 151 -4.35 -22.31 -5.85
N VAL A 152 -3.30 -22.47 -6.66
CA VAL A 152 -3.41 -22.65 -8.12
C VAL A 152 -4.07 -23.99 -8.44
N ALA A 153 -3.60 -25.08 -7.84
CA ALA A 153 -4.15 -26.43 -8.04
C ALA A 153 -5.63 -26.53 -7.63
N GLU A 154 -6.03 -25.81 -6.58
CA GLU A 154 -7.42 -25.73 -6.14
C GLU A 154 -8.30 -24.83 -7.01
N GLY A 155 -7.72 -24.06 -7.94
CA GLY A 155 -8.42 -23.06 -8.75
C GLY A 155 -8.94 -21.85 -7.96
N ARG A 156 -8.41 -21.61 -6.74
CA ARG A 156 -8.92 -20.60 -5.78
C ARG A 156 -7.99 -19.40 -5.61
N VAL A 157 -7.12 -19.13 -6.59
CA VAL A 157 -6.14 -18.02 -6.53
C VAL A 157 -6.82 -16.68 -6.24
N LEU A 158 -7.89 -16.35 -6.95
CA LEU A 158 -8.61 -15.07 -6.78
C LEU A 158 -9.36 -15.00 -5.44
N HIS A 159 -9.87 -16.13 -4.95
CA HIS A 159 -10.54 -16.20 -3.65
C HIS A 159 -9.58 -16.04 -2.46
N ASN A 160 -8.30 -16.39 -2.66
CA ASN A 160 -7.24 -16.30 -1.65
C ASN A 160 -6.30 -15.10 -1.85
N TYR A 161 -6.76 -14.04 -2.53
CA TYR A 161 -5.93 -12.88 -2.86
C TYR A 161 -5.27 -12.24 -1.63
N ALA A 162 -5.98 -12.13 -0.51
CA ALA A 162 -5.43 -11.61 0.75
C ALA A 162 -4.24 -12.45 1.25
N SER A 163 -4.37 -13.78 1.20
CA SER A 163 -3.31 -14.71 1.59
C SER A 163 -2.10 -14.61 0.65
N ILE A 164 -2.31 -14.39 -0.65
CA ILE A 164 -1.21 -14.19 -1.61
C ILE A 164 -0.47 -12.88 -1.34
N LEU A 165 -1.19 -11.80 -1.08
CA LEU A 165 -0.59 -10.52 -0.72
C LEU A 165 0.22 -10.61 0.58
N GLU A 166 -0.24 -11.42 1.53
CA GLU A 166 0.50 -11.70 2.75
C GLU A 166 1.84 -12.41 2.45
N LEU A 167 1.83 -13.46 1.62
CA LEU A 167 3.06 -14.16 1.21
C LEU A 167 4.07 -13.20 0.55
N LEU A 168 3.60 -12.33 -0.35
CA LEU A 168 4.43 -11.31 -0.99
C LEU A 168 4.93 -10.26 0.02
N LEU A 169 4.10 -9.86 0.97
CA LEU A 169 4.49 -8.94 2.03
C LEU A 169 5.61 -9.52 2.89
N ARG A 170 5.56 -10.81 3.23
CA ARG A 170 6.64 -11.48 3.99
C ARG A 170 7.96 -11.51 3.21
N LEU A 171 7.93 -11.75 1.90
CA LEU A 171 9.13 -11.68 1.06
C LEU A 171 9.72 -10.26 1.01
N ARG A 172 8.87 -9.23 0.91
CA ARG A 172 9.33 -7.82 0.96
C ARG A 172 9.96 -7.48 2.29
N GLN A 173 9.32 -7.86 3.39
CA GLN A 173 9.87 -7.69 4.75
C GLN A 173 11.22 -8.38 4.92
N CYS A 174 11.39 -9.56 4.32
CA CYS A 174 12.66 -10.29 4.34
C CYS A 174 13.78 -9.52 3.63
N CYS A 175 13.48 -8.82 2.54
CA CYS A 175 14.46 -7.97 1.85
C CYS A 175 14.89 -6.76 2.69
N ASP A 176 14.00 -6.26 3.56
CA ASP A 176 14.30 -5.14 4.46
C ASP A 176 15.11 -5.62 5.68
N HIS A 177 14.57 -6.59 6.43
CA HIS A 177 15.26 -7.24 7.55
C HIS A 177 14.52 -8.52 8.01
N PRO A 178 15.23 -9.67 8.21
CA PRO A 178 14.60 -10.95 8.59
C PRO A 178 13.69 -10.89 9.84
N PHE A 179 14.02 -10.02 10.80
CA PHE A 179 13.22 -9.83 12.02
C PHE A 179 11.80 -9.30 11.76
N LEU A 180 11.55 -8.59 10.66
CA LEU A 180 10.21 -8.11 10.32
C LEU A 180 9.25 -9.26 9.99
N VAL A 181 9.78 -10.39 9.52
CA VAL A 181 9.02 -11.62 9.32
C VAL A 181 8.72 -12.28 10.67
N MET A 182 9.68 -12.27 11.60
CA MET A 182 9.61 -12.93 12.91
C MET A 182 8.77 -12.19 13.96
N SER A 183 8.83 -10.86 14.00
CA SER A 183 8.34 -10.04 15.12
C SER A 183 6.82 -9.93 15.19
N ARG A 184 6.09 -10.35 14.14
CA ARG A 184 4.63 -10.40 14.13
C ARG A 184 4.19 -11.82 14.43
N GLY A 185 3.88 -12.09 15.70
CA GLY A 185 2.88 -12.99 16.29
C GLY A 185 2.37 -14.29 15.63
N ASP A 186 2.70 -14.62 14.38
CA ASP A 186 2.36 -15.88 13.70
C ASP A 186 3.37 -16.95 14.14
N THR A 187 3.40 -17.18 15.44
CA THR A 187 4.40 -17.99 16.16
C THR A 187 4.31 -19.48 15.87
N GLN A 188 3.38 -19.95 15.04
CA GLN A 188 3.27 -21.37 14.66
C GLN A 188 3.74 -21.62 13.23
N ASP A 189 3.31 -20.81 12.25
CA ASP A 189 3.62 -21.06 10.84
C ASP A 189 5.08 -20.78 10.47
N PHE A 190 5.80 -19.96 11.23
CA PHE A 190 7.21 -19.62 10.93
C PHE A 190 8.17 -19.90 12.11
N ALA A 191 7.75 -20.71 13.08
CA ALA A 191 8.57 -21.08 14.24
C ALA A 191 9.94 -21.68 13.85
N ASP A 192 10.01 -22.41 12.74
CA ASP A 192 11.26 -23.00 12.23
C ASP A 192 12.23 -21.95 11.68
N LEU A 193 11.71 -20.89 11.07
CA LEU A 193 12.50 -19.74 10.62
C LEU A 193 13.00 -18.89 11.80
N ASP A 194 12.26 -18.93 12.92
CA ASP A 194 12.61 -18.23 14.15
C ASP A 194 13.94 -18.75 14.75
N LYS A 195 14.22 -20.06 14.59
CA LYS A 195 15.51 -20.68 14.96
C LYS A 195 16.66 -20.22 14.06
N LEU A 196 16.41 -20.14 12.76
CA LEU A 196 17.37 -19.67 11.74
C LEU A 196 17.80 -18.23 12.01
N ALA A 197 16.84 -17.37 12.30
CA ALA A 197 17.11 -15.95 12.52
C ALA A 197 17.63 -15.62 13.94
N LYS A 198 17.27 -16.39 14.98
CA LYS A 198 17.96 -16.30 16.29
C LYS A 198 19.44 -16.69 16.19
N ARG A 199 19.82 -17.55 15.25
CA ARG A 199 21.23 -17.91 14.97
C ARG A 199 21.96 -16.85 14.13
N PHE A 200 21.28 -16.23 13.16
CA PHE A 200 21.78 -15.03 12.46
C PHE A 200 22.19 -13.93 13.45
N LEU A 201 21.32 -13.65 14.44
CA LEU A 201 21.60 -12.65 15.49
C LEU A 201 22.72 -13.06 16.45
N ARG A 202 22.92 -14.36 16.71
CA ARG A 202 24.05 -14.87 17.52
C ARG A 202 25.38 -14.81 16.79
N GLY A 203 25.39 -14.97 15.46
CA GLY A 203 26.60 -14.80 14.65
C GLY A 203 27.11 -13.36 14.54
N GLY A 204 26.26 -12.37 14.83
CA GLY A 204 26.60 -10.94 14.77
C GLY A 204 27.10 -10.30 16.06
N ARG A 205 27.15 -11.04 17.19
CA ARG A 205 27.57 -10.52 18.51
C ARG A 205 28.85 -11.20 19.03
N SER A 206 29.95 -11.01 18.32
CA SER A 206 31.29 -11.00 18.93
C SER A 206 32.13 -9.97 18.19
N SER A 207 32.45 -8.88 18.89
CA SER A 207 33.38 -7.86 18.43
C SER A 207 34.76 -8.48 18.19
N ALA A 208 35.41 -8.03 17.11
CA ALA A 208 36.81 -8.25 16.72
C ALA A 208 37.22 -9.69 16.36
N GLU A 209 37.73 -9.83 15.12
CA GLU A 209 38.67 -10.86 14.66
C GLU A 209 38.25 -12.34 14.80
N ALA A 210 37.57 -12.87 13.78
CA ALA A 210 37.90 -14.13 13.07
C ALA A 210 36.68 -14.65 12.29
N LYS A 211 36.87 -14.88 10.99
CA LYS A 211 35.93 -15.61 10.14
C LYS A 211 35.63 -16.99 10.73
N VAL A 212 34.40 -17.25 11.14
CA VAL A 212 33.89 -18.62 11.27
C VAL A 212 32.59 -18.73 10.49
N VAL A 213 32.76 -19.03 9.20
CA VAL A 213 31.69 -19.54 8.33
C VAL A 213 31.22 -20.87 8.92
N PRO A 214 29.91 -21.12 9.08
CA PRO A 214 29.42 -22.44 9.49
C PRO A 214 29.90 -23.49 8.50
N SER A 215 30.44 -24.62 9.00
CA SER A 215 31.05 -25.61 8.12
C SER A 215 30.04 -26.17 7.12
N ARG A 216 30.47 -26.38 5.87
CA ARG A 216 29.63 -26.87 4.76
C ARG A 216 28.91 -28.19 5.10
N ALA A 217 29.53 -29.05 5.91
CA ALA A 217 28.93 -30.29 6.41
C ALA A 217 27.69 -30.04 7.29
N TYR A 218 27.71 -28.97 8.09
CA TYR A 218 26.63 -28.61 8.99
C TYR A 218 25.43 -27.99 8.24
N ILE A 219 25.69 -27.15 7.24
CA ILE A 219 24.64 -26.60 6.36
C ILE A 219 23.94 -27.74 5.60
N GLN A 220 24.70 -28.74 5.17
CA GLN A 220 24.18 -29.89 4.44
C GLN A 220 23.30 -30.79 5.33
N GLU A 221 23.66 -30.97 6.61
CA GLU A 221 22.86 -31.69 7.61
C GLU A 221 21.53 -30.99 7.89
N VAL A 222 21.52 -29.65 8.01
CA VAL A 222 20.30 -28.86 8.25
C VAL A 222 19.38 -28.84 7.04
N VAL A 223 19.94 -28.79 5.83
CA VAL A 223 19.16 -28.91 4.58
C VAL A 223 18.55 -30.31 4.43
N GLU A 224 19.25 -31.36 4.88
CA GLU A 224 18.70 -32.72 4.90
C GLU A 224 17.58 -32.91 5.92
N GLU A 225 17.69 -32.32 7.12
CA GLU A 225 16.64 -32.32 8.14
C GLU A 225 15.37 -31.61 7.63
N LEU A 226 15.51 -30.47 6.96
CA LEU A 226 14.40 -29.76 6.31
C LEU A 226 13.76 -30.59 5.17
N ARG A 227 14.57 -31.32 4.38
CA ARG A 227 14.07 -32.26 3.36
C ARG A 227 13.39 -33.51 3.95
N LYS A 228 13.72 -33.89 5.19
CA LYS A 228 13.02 -34.98 5.89
C LYS A 228 11.67 -34.51 6.41
N GLY A 229 11.58 -33.30 6.97
CA GLY A 229 10.32 -32.70 7.42
C GLY A 229 9.26 -32.60 6.33
N VAL A 230 9.65 -32.21 5.11
CA VAL A 230 8.75 -32.11 3.94
C VAL A 230 8.21 -33.48 3.49
N ARG A 231 9.02 -34.55 3.55
CA ARG A 231 8.60 -35.91 3.17
C ARG A 231 7.65 -36.57 4.18
N SER A 232 7.67 -36.15 5.45
CA SER A 232 6.71 -36.59 6.47
C SER A 232 5.33 -35.94 6.31
N GLU A 233 5.25 -34.75 5.69
CA GLU A 233 3.98 -34.10 5.38
C GLU A 233 3.34 -34.60 4.07
N GLU A 234 4.13 -35.03 3.09
CA GLU A 234 3.63 -35.63 1.82
C GLU A 234 3.07 -37.06 1.98
N ARG A 235 3.27 -37.72 3.13
CA ARG A 235 2.75 -39.07 3.42
C ARG A 235 1.50 -39.08 4.32
N ARG A 236 0.90 -37.92 4.59
CA ARG A 236 -0.37 -37.78 5.33
C ARG A 236 -1.48 -37.23 4.45
#